data_AF-A0A1A9F310-F1
#
_entry.id   AF-A0A1A9F310-F1
#
_cell.length_a   1.000
_cell.length_b   1.000
_cell.length_c   1.000
_cell.angle_alpha   90.00
_cell.angle_beta   90.00
_cell.angle_gamma   90.00
#
_symmetry.space_group_name_H-M   'P 1'
#
loop_
_entity.id
_entity.type
_entity.pdbx_description
1 polymer ?
#
loop_
_entity_poly.entity_id
_entity_poly.type
_entity_poly.pdbx_seq_one_letter_code
_entity_poly.pdbx_strand_id
1 'polypeptide(L)' 'MATWDEYDLEEEECPSCGALYSVRYKELPLKDKDSFHCQCGELMRSWKETGMYMYTLIQNGES' A
#
# COMPACT_ATOMS: atom_id res chain seq x y z
N MET A 1 12.47 12.00 20.68
CA MET A 1 11.14 11.42 20.40
C MET A 1 11.03 11.35 18.88
N ALA A 2 11.28 10.19 18.28
CA ALA A 2 11.12 10.02 16.85
C ALA A 2 9.68 9.57 16.62
N THR A 3 8.81 10.48 16.21
CA THR A 3 7.37 10.27 16.03
C THR A 3 7.07 10.01 14.56
N TRP A 4 7.57 8.91 14.01
CA TRP A 4 7.26 8.42 12.66
C TRP A 4 7.34 6.89 12.71
N ASP A 5 6.37 6.26 13.36
CA ASP A 5 6.35 4.82 13.48
C ASP A 5 6.00 4.19 12.12
N GLU A 6 6.68 3.09 11.82
CA GLU A 6 6.44 2.26 10.64
C GLU A 6 5.76 0.98 11.12
N TYR A 7 4.62 0.68 10.53
CA TYR A 7 3.78 -0.46 10.87
C TYR A 7 3.76 -1.41 9.68
N ASP A 8 4.20 -2.65 9.87
CA ASP A 8 3.90 -3.71 8.93
C ASP A 8 2.39 -4.00 8.99
N LEU A 9 1.71 -3.86 7.86
CA LEU A 9 0.34 -4.30 7.67
C LEU A 9 0.34 -5.70 7.05
N GLU A 10 -0.84 -6.31 7.03
CA GLU A 10 -1.06 -7.61 6.39
C GLU A 10 -0.85 -7.53 4.87
N GLU A 11 -0.69 -8.70 4.25
CA GLU A 11 -0.58 -8.83 2.80
C GLU A 11 -1.93 -8.49 2.14
N GLU A 12 -1.89 -7.78 1.02
CA GLU A 12 -3.08 -7.39 0.26
C GLU A 12 -2.98 -8.01 -1.14
N GLU A 13 -3.98 -8.84 -1.49
CA GLU A 13 -4.09 -9.48 -2.79
C GLU A 13 -4.92 -8.61 -3.74
N CYS A 14 -4.45 -8.48 -4.99
CA CYS A 14 -5.17 -7.77 -6.03
C CYS A 14 -6.36 -8.61 -6.52
N PRO A 15 -7.61 -8.10 -6.41
CA PRO A 15 -8.80 -8.86 -6.80
C PRO A 15 -8.92 -9.10 -8.32
N SER A 16 -8.14 -8.37 -9.13
CA SER A 16 -8.20 -8.45 -10.59
C SER A 16 -7.26 -9.51 -11.17
N CYS A 17 -6.00 -9.56 -10.71
CA CYS A 17 -4.97 -10.45 -11.26
C CYS A 17 -4.38 -11.45 -10.26
N GLY A 18 -4.76 -11.38 -8.97
CA GLY A 18 -4.21 -12.24 -7.93
C GLY A 18 -2.78 -11.89 -7.50
N ALA A 19 -2.27 -10.71 -7.85
CA ALA A 19 -0.94 -10.26 -7.37
C ALA A 19 -0.95 -10.01 -5.86
N LEU A 20 0.05 -10.49 -5.14
CA LEU A 20 0.17 -10.33 -3.68
C LEU A 20 1.19 -9.25 -3.32
N TYR A 21 0.80 -8.30 -2.48
CA TYR A 21 1.64 -7.22 -2.02
C TYR A 21 1.78 -7.21 -0.50
N SER A 22 2.99 -7.03 0.01
CA SER A 22 3.21 -6.68 1.42
C SER A 22 2.95 -5.20 1.60
N VAL A 23 2.07 -4.86 2.53
CA VAL A 23 1.71 -3.47 2.80
C VAL A 23 2.40 -3.01 4.08
N ARG A 24 2.99 -1.82 4.03
CA ARG A 24 3.50 -1.13 5.21
C ARG A 24 2.88 0.23 5.32
N TYR A 25 2.52 0.64 6.52
CA TYR A 25 2.02 1.97 6.79
C TYR A 25 3.10 2.79 7.49
N LYS A 26 3.32 4.00 7.00
CA LYS A 26 4.25 4.95 7.61
C LYS A 26 3.51 6.23 7.93
N GLU A 27 3.59 6.65 9.19
CA GLU A 27 3.05 7.94 9.60
C GLU A 27 3.82 9.09 8.98
N LEU A 28 3.10 10.12 8.55
CA LEU A 28 3.65 11.32 7.91
C LEU A 28 3.32 12.58 8.71
N PRO A 29 4.18 13.62 8.68
CA PRO A 29 3.96 14.88 9.41
C PRO A 29 2.74 15.67 8.92
N LEU A 30 2.29 15.37 7.72
CA LEU A 30 1.23 16.10 7.02
C LEU A 30 0.28 15.10 6.39
N LYS A 31 -0.98 15.53 6.22
CA LYS A 31 -1.97 14.75 5.47
C LYS A 31 -1.55 14.67 4.02
N ASP A 32 -1.44 13.46 3.52
CA ASP A 32 -1.19 13.14 2.14
C ASP A 32 -2.44 12.53 1.49
N LYS A 33 -2.58 12.71 0.18
CA LYS A 33 -3.64 12.07 -0.59
C LYS A 33 -3.01 11.35 -1.76
N ASP A 34 -3.02 10.03 -1.70
CA ASP A 34 -2.40 9.20 -2.72
C ASP A 34 -3.19 7.91 -2.93
N SER A 35 -2.77 7.12 -3.92
CA SER A 35 -3.42 5.89 -4.31
C SER A 35 -2.43 4.92 -4.91
N PHE A 36 -2.58 3.64 -4.56
CA PHE A 36 -1.78 2.58 -5.13
C PHE A 36 -2.59 1.80 -6.18
N HIS A 37 -2.00 1.66 -7.35
CA HIS A 37 -2.50 0.80 -8.42
C HIS A 37 -1.61 -0.44 -8.51
N CYS A 38 -2.24 -1.60 -8.62
CA CYS A 38 -1.57 -2.83 -8.96
C CYS A 38 -0.92 -2.71 -10.35
N GLN A 39 0.11 -3.53 -10.62
CA GLN A 39 0.75 -3.61 -11.93
C GLN A 39 -0.23 -3.91 -13.08
N CYS A 40 -1.36 -4.57 -12.81
CA CYS A 40 -2.40 -4.80 -13.83
C CYS A 40 -3.25 -3.55 -14.14
N GLY A 41 -3.10 -2.46 -13.37
CA GLY A 41 -3.86 -1.22 -13.49
C GLY A 41 -5.03 -1.09 -12.52
N GLU A 42 -5.41 -2.17 -11.81
CA GLU A 42 -6.49 -2.14 -10.82
C GLU A 42 -6.15 -1.24 -9.63
N LEU A 43 -7.12 -0.47 -9.15
CA LEU A 43 -6.95 0.37 -7.96
C LEU A 43 -7.01 -0.52 -6.72
N MET A 44 -5.88 -0.69 -6.04
CA MET A 44 -5.81 -1.44 -4.79
C MET A 44 -6.39 -0.63 -3.64
N ARG A 45 -5.90 0.60 -3.47
CA ARG A 45 -6.26 1.47 -2.35
C ARG A 45 -6.09 2.93 -2.71
N SER A 46 -6.93 3.78 -2.13
CA SER A 46 -6.74 5.22 -2.12
C SER A 46 -6.91 5.74 -0.70
N TRP A 47 -6.11 6.73 -0.31
CA TRP A 47 -6.11 7.26 1.05
C TRP A 47 -6.01 8.79 1.07
N LYS A 48 -6.43 9.37 2.19
CA LYS A 48 -6.31 10.80 2.50
C LYS A 48 -6.10 11.01 3.99
N GLU A 49 -4.90 10.68 4.47
CA GLU A 49 -4.58 10.62 5.89
C GLU A 49 -3.15 11.09 6.19
N THR A 50 -2.79 11.19 7.47
CA THR A 50 -1.44 11.54 7.93
C THR A 50 -0.51 10.33 7.88
N GLY A 51 -0.47 9.66 6.75
CA GLY A 51 0.39 8.51 6.52
C GLY A 51 0.34 8.04 5.08
N MET A 52 1.28 7.18 4.75
CA MET A 52 1.41 6.58 3.43
C MET A 52 1.46 5.07 3.53
N TYR A 53 0.89 4.42 2.52
CA TYR A 53 0.97 2.98 2.34
C TYR A 53 2.06 2.67 1.33
N MET A 54 3.03 1.85 1.74
CA MET A 54 4.09 1.32 0.89
C MET A 54 3.75 -0.10 0.51
N TYR A 55 3.72 -0.36 -0.79
CA TYR A 55 3.42 -1.67 -1.35
C TYR A 55 4.68 -2.30 -1.93
N THR A 56 5.03 -3.49 -1.44
CA THR A 56 6.13 -4.30 -1.99
C THR A 56 5.54 -5.55 -2.63
N LEU A 57 5.78 -5.74 -3.93
CA LEU A 57 5.31 -6.91 -4.66
C LEU A 57 5.99 -8.16 -4.11
N ILE A 58 5.19 -9.11 -3.59
CA ILE A 58 5.65 -10.43 -3.16
C ILE A 58 5.48 -11.42 -4.30
N GLN A 59 4.29 -11.44 -4.91
CA GLN A 59 3.93 -12.39 -5.95
C GLN A 59 3.27 -11.66 -7.12
N ASN A 60 3.76 -11.94 -8.34
CA ASN A 60 3.12 -11.46 -9.56
C ASN A 60 1.75 -12.13 -9.74
N GLY A 61 0.77 -11.35 -10.17
CA GLY A 61 -0.51 -11.88 -10.62
C GLY A 61 -0.40 -12.48 -12.01
N GLU A 62 -1.18 -13.51 -12.28
CA GLU A 62 -1.31 -14.09 -13.62
C GLU A 62 -2.41 -13.33 -14.36
N SER A 63 -2.02 -12.46 -15.28
CA SER A 63 -2.91 -11.65 -16.13
C SER A 63 -3.35 -12.40 -17.39
#